data_AF-A0A7S1R6F4-F1
#
_entry.id   AF-A0A7S1R6F4-F1
#
_cell.length_a   1.000
_cell.length_b   1.000
_cell.length_c   1.000
_cell.angle_alpha   90.00
_cell.angle_beta   90.00
_cell.angle_gamma   90.00
#
_symmetry.space_group_name_H-M   'P 1'
#
loop_
_entity.id
_entity.type
_entity.pdbx_description
1 polymer ?
#
loop_
_entity_poly.entity_id
_entity_poly.type
_entity_poly.pdbx_seq_one_letter_code
_entity_poly.pdbx_strand_id
1 'polypeptide(L)'
;EKLREEGEKGKSVVMINGAGNPERVVSVVVLRATDSRGRVFAQLGTLDADGVHTSCQLPGGKQEQGELTMESLKRILQAKLEPLAGSVEITGTQRKVEWNLSREYGIQTKYLRTICSARLEQPVERSQCHLMSVTEGAMFDVSREIRNSIQTRTPFAVAGKDREVLFAWLWEEELRHLSSAAGEADATWWLHAIAQNRESVVALQPRPRQDKPS
;
A
#
# COMPACT_ATOMS: atom_id res chain seq x y z
N GLU A 1 17.56 7.73 20.51
CA GLU A 1 17.47 9.01 19.76
C GLU A 1 16.31 9.02 18.76
N LYS A 2 16.25 8.12 17.76
CA LYS A 2 15.16 8.04 16.77
C LYS A 2 13.73 8.06 17.33
N LEU A 3 13.47 7.33 18.42
CA LEU A 3 12.16 7.31 19.06
C LEU A 3 11.77 8.67 19.66
N ARG A 4 12.75 9.42 20.20
CA ARG A 4 12.53 10.76 20.72
C ARG A 4 12.15 11.72 19.60
N GLU A 5 12.88 11.68 18.48
CA GLU A 5 12.53 12.48 17.30
C GLU A 5 11.15 12.14 16.74
N GLU A 6 10.76 10.85 16.75
CA GLU A 6 9.43 10.45 16.31
C GLU A 6 8.34 11.05 17.20
N GLY A 7 8.57 11.08 18.51
CA GLY A 7 7.71 11.75 19.49
C GLY A 7 7.64 13.26 19.28
N GLU A 8 8.78 13.91 19.10
CA GLU A 8 8.88 15.36 18.82
C GLU A 8 8.19 15.75 17.51
N LYS A 9 8.23 14.88 16.50
CA LYS A 9 7.53 15.05 15.22
C LYS A 9 6.05 14.65 15.28
N GLY A 10 5.54 14.28 16.46
CA GLY A 10 4.13 13.94 16.67
C GLY A 10 3.65 12.68 15.96
N LYS A 11 4.58 11.79 15.54
CA LYS A 11 4.27 10.58 14.77
C LYS A 11 3.91 9.37 15.65
N SER A 12 4.28 9.42 16.92
CA SER A 12 3.92 8.42 17.93
C SER A 12 3.95 9.03 19.33
N VAL A 13 3.24 8.41 20.26
CA VAL A 13 3.29 8.76 21.69
C VAL A 13 3.86 7.57 22.46
N VAL A 14 4.77 7.81 23.39
CA VAL A 14 5.23 6.78 24.34
C VAL A 14 4.56 7.04 25.68
N MET A 15 3.97 6.01 26.28
CA MET A 15 3.27 6.08 27.55
C MET A 15 3.59 4.88 28.42
N ILE A 16 3.41 5.00 29.74
CA ILE A 16 3.50 3.86 30.66
C ILE A 16 2.11 3.21 30.74
N ASN A 17 2.03 1.91 30.49
CA ASN A 17 0.76 1.17 30.55
C ASN A 17 0.41 0.77 31.99
N GLY A 18 -0.74 0.10 32.17
CA GLY A 18 -1.23 -0.31 33.50
C GLY A 18 -0.31 -1.29 34.26
N ALA A 19 0.66 -1.91 33.57
CA ALA A 19 1.64 -2.80 34.17
C ALA A 19 2.98 -2.09 34.50
N GLY A 20 3.07 -0.77 34.32
CA GLY A 20 4.30 0.00 34.54
C GLY A 20 5.32 -0.11 33.39
N ASN A 21 4.98 -0.78 32.29
CA ASN A 21 5.87 -0.95 31.15
C ASN A 21 5.69 0.16 30.12
N PRO A 22 6.77 0.61 29.45
CA PRO A 22 6.65 1.56 28.36
C PRO A 22 5.97 0.93 27.14
N GLU A 23 5.08 1.69 26.54
CA GLU A 23 4.28 1.32 25.37
C GLU A 23 4.28 2.48 24.37
N ARG A 24 4.45 2.15 23.10
CA ARG A 24 4.38 3.12 22.01
C ARG A 24 3.01 3.04 21.33
N VAL A 25 2.35 4.16 21.13
CA VAL A 25 1.06 4.25 20.44
C VAL A 25 1.26 4.98 19.12
N VAL A 26 0.78 4.37 18.02
CA VAL A 26 0.86 4.93 16.67
C VAL A 26 -0.51 4.91 16.03
N SER A 27 -0.98 6.08 15.58
CA SER A 27 -2.18 6.18 14.76
C SER A 27 -1.80 6.04 13.28
N VAL A 28 -2.49 5.14 12.57
CA VAL A 28 -2.22 4.84 11.15
C VAL A 28 -3.53 4.94 10.39
N VAL A 29 -3.53 5.68 9.28
CA VAL A 29 -4.66 5.74 8.34
C VAL A 29 -4.28 4.97 7.08
N VAL A 30 -5.15 4.06 6.65
CA VAL A 30 -4.96 3.28 5.42
C VAL A 30 -6.20 3.36 4.53
N LEU A 31 -5.97 3.34 3.22
CA LEU A 31 -6.99 3.32 2.19
C LEU A 31 -7.25 1.86 1.77
N ARG A 32 -8.50 1.42 1.86
CA ARG A 32 -8.99 0.19 1.23
C ARG A 32 -9.88 0.58 0.06
N ALA A 33 -9.27 0.86 -1.09
CA ALA A 33 -10.00 1.18 -2.32
C ALA A 33 -10.37 -0.12 -3.06
N THR A 34 -11.61 -0.22 -3.52
CA THR A 34 -12.08 -1.32 -4.35
C THR A 34 -12.52 -0.86 -5.74
N ASP A 35 -12.23 -1.67 -6.77
CA ASP A 35 -12.74 -1.45 -8.12
C ASP A 35 -14.14 -2.07 -8.31
N SER A 36 -14.69 -1.94 -9.53
CA SER A 36 -16.00 -2.50 -9.88
C SER A 36 -16.08 -4.03 -9.84
N ARG A 37 -14.93 -4.72 -9.77
CA ARG A 37 -14.84 -6.17 -9.65
C ARG A 37 -14.65 -6.62 -8.21
N GLY A 38 -14.54 -5.69 -7.25
CA GLY A 38 -14.29 -6.00 -5.85
C GLY A 38 -12.82 -6.28 -5.51
N ARG A 39 -11.90 -6.02 -6.43
CA ARG A 39 -10.45 -6.12 -6.16
C ARG A 39 -10.01 -4.93 -5.32
N VAL A 40 -9.05 -5.14 -4.45
CA VAL A 40 -8.46 -4.16 -3.55
C VAL A 40 -7.19 -3.57 -4.15
N PHE A 41 -7.06 -2.24 -4.10
CA PHE A 41 -5.83 -1.57 -4.49
C PHE A 41 -4.78 -1.71 -3.39
N ALA A 42 -3.69 -2.41 -3.68
CA ALA A 42 -2.65 -2.73 -2.72
C ALA A 42 -1.29 -2.20 -3.18
N GLN A 43 -0.47 -1.76 -2.24
CA GLN A 43 0.97 -1.58 -2.44
C GLN A 43 1.61 -2.97 -2.47
N LEU A 44 2.47 -3.24 -3.45
CA LEU A 44 3.24 -4.47 -3.56
C LEU A 44 4.61 -4.32 -2.90
N GLY A 45 5.26 -3.18 -3.10
CA GLY A 45 6.62 -2.94 -2.66
C GLY A 45 7.19 -1.63 -3.19
N THR A 46 8.49 -1.45 -3.04
CA THR A 46 9.24 -0.31 -3.56
C THR A 46 10.44 -0.77 -4.36
N LEU A 47 10.84 0.05 -5.32
CA LEU A 47 12.04 -0.12 -6.12
C LEU A 47 12.90 1.14 -5.95
N ASP A 48 14.14 0.94 -5.51
CA ASP A 48 15.13 2.01 -5.32
C ASP A 48 16.51 1.57 -5.83
N ALA A 49 17.55 2.34 -5.51
CA ALA A 49 18.92 2.06 -5.93
C ALA A 49 19.46 0.74 -5.34
N ASP A 50 18.98 0.32 -4.17
CA ASP A 50 19.41 -0.90 -3.50
C ASP A 50 18.63 -2.13 -3.99
N GLY A 51 17.54 -1.92 -4.73
CA GLY A 51 16.80 -2.95 -5.43
C GLY A 51 15.32 -3.00 -5.06
N VAL A 52 14.76 -4.20 -5.07
CA VAL A 52 13.34 -4.48 -4.83
C VAL A 52 13.11 -4.76 -3.35
N HIS A 53 12.16 -4.05 -2.75
CA HIS A 53 11.74 -4.24 -1.36
C HIS A 53 10.26 -4.61 -1.31
N THR A 54 9.95 -5.81 -0.82
CA THR A 54 8.58 -6.31 -0.74
C THR A 54 7.84 -5.76 0.46
N SER A 55 6.62 -5.28 0.24
CA SER A 55 5.74 -4.83 1.32
C SER A 55 4.30 -4.84 0.83
N CYS A 56 3.71 -6.03 0.73
CA CYS A 56 2.34 -6.17 0.26
C CYS A 56 1.37 -5.71 1.36
N GLN A 57 0.71 -4.57 1.18
CA GLN A 57 -0.21 -3.99 2.17
C GLN A 57 -1.15 -2.95 1.56
N LEU A 58 -2.17 -2.56 2.32
CA LEU A 58 -3.01 -1.42 1.97
C LEU A 58 -2.19 -0.11 1.96
N PRO A 59 -2.36 0.77 0.96
CA PRO A 59 -1.74 2.09 0.94
C PRO A 59 -2.11 2.88 2.20
N GLY A 60 -1.14 3.53 2.83
CA GLY A 60 -1.39 4.25 4.06
C GLY A 60 -0.22 5.05 4.59
N GLY A 61 -0.42 5.64 5.78
CA GLY A 61 0.56 6.46 6.46
C GLY A 61 0.25 6.65 7.94
N LYS A 62 1.26 7.12 8.68
CA LYS A 62 1.06 7.57 10.06
C LYS A 62 0.25 8.86 10.04
N GLN A 63 -0.73 8.95 10.94
CA GLN A 63 -1.46 10.17 11.21
C GLN A 63 -0.56 11.13 11.98
N GLU A 64 -0.53 12.39 11.55
CA GLU A 64 0.27 13.43 12.20
C GLU A 64 -0.45 13.97 13.44
N GLN A 65 0.29 14.60 14.35
CA GLN A 65 -0.30 15.14 15.57
C GLN A 65 -1.30 16.24 15.25
N GLY A 66 -2.52 16.11 15.79
CA GLY A 66 -3.62 17.04 15.53
C GLY A 66 -4.29 16.88 14.16
N GLU A 67 -3.77 16.00 13.29
CA GLU A 67 -4.36 15.72 11.98
C GLU A 67 -5.65 14.90 12.16
N LEU A 68 -6.70 15.24 11.42
CA LEU A 68 -7.92 14.42 11.35
C LEU A 68 -7.73 13.22 10.41
N THR A 69 -8.48 12.14 10.59
CA THR A 69 -8.40 10.96 9.72
C THR A 69 -8.57 11.31 8.24
N MET A 70 -9.50 12.20 7.90
CA MET A 70 -9.76 12.62 6.52
C MET A 70 -8.65 13.52 5.95
N GLU A 71 -8.00 14.32 6.78
CA GLU A 71 -6.84 15.12 6.38
C GLU A 71 -5.65 14.20 6.07
N SER A 72 -5.43 13.20 6.93
CA SER A 72 -4.42 12.16 6.73
C SER A 72 -4.65 11.39 5.43
N LEU A 73 -5.89 10.97 5.19
CA LEU A 73 -6.24 10.27 3.96
C LEU A 73 -6.04 11.16 2.72
N LYS A 74 -6.47 12.42 2.78
CA LYS A 74 -6.26 13.40 1.70
C LYS A 74 -4.77 13.58 1.40
N ARG A 75 -3.94 13.71 2.43
CA ARG A 75 -2.48 13.80 2.28
C ARG A 75 -1.88 12.53 1.70
N ILE A 76 -2.33 11.34 2.13
CA ILE A 76 -1.89 10.06 1.57
C ILE A 76 -2.24 10.00 0.08
N LEU A 77 -3.47 10.37 -0.28
CA LEU A 77 -3.92 10.43 -1.67
C LEU A 77 -3.04 11.40 -2.47
N GLN A 78 -2.85 12.63 -2.00
CA GLN A 78 -2.07 13.64 -2.72
C GLN A 78 -0.57 13.31 -2.82
N ALA A 79 0.03 12.71 -1.79
CA ALA A 79 1.46 12.47 -1.74
C ALA A 79 1.89 11.16 -2.39
N LYS A 80 1.04 10.13 -2.36
CA LYS A 80 1.39 8.77 -2.80
C LYS A 80 0.53 8.23 -3.92
N LEU A 81 -0.67 8.78 -4.12
CA LEU A 81 -1.68 8.24 -5.02
C LEU A 81 -2.36 9.38 -5.80
N GLU A 82 -1.59 10.41 -6.17
CA GLU A 82 -2.13 11.66 -6.73
C GLU A 82 -3.10 11.40 -7.90
N PRO A 83 -2.82 10.43 -8.80
CA PRO A 83 -3.72 10.11 -9.92
C PRO A 83 -5.09 9.56 -9.49
N LEU A 84 -5.20 9.03 -8.27
CA LEU A 84 -6.45 8.55 -7.69
C LEU A 84 -7.18 9.62 -6.86
N ALA A 85 -6.51 10.70 -6.47
CA ALA A 85 -7.03 11.64 -5.46
C ALA A 85 -8.40 12.25 -5.82
N GLY A 86 -8.70 12.42 -7.11
CA GLY A 86 -9.99 12.94 -7.60
C GLY A 86 -11.05 11.90 -7.94
N SER A 87 -10.78 10.59 -7.76
CA SER A 87 -11.65 9.49 -8.24
C SER A 87 -12.11 8.55 -7.14
N VAL A 88 -11.79 8.87 -5.90
CA VAL A 88 -11.98 8.01 -4.73
C VAL A 88 -13.19 8.51 -3.95
N GLU A 89 -14.25 7.70 -3.90
CA GLU A 89 -15.42 7.92 -3.06
C GLU A 89 -15.26 7.16 -1.74
N ILE A 90 -15.23 7.88 -0.61
CA ILE A 90 -15.14 7.25 0.71
C ILE A 90 -16.50 6.71 1.13
N THR A 91 -16.58 5.41 1.34
CA THR A 91 -17.83 4.70 1.65
C THR A 91 -17.95 4.32 3.13
N GLY A 92 -16.86 4.37 3.89
CA GLY A 92 -16.90 4.12 5.32
C GLY A 92 -15.53 4.15 5.99
N THR A 93 -15.53 4.13 7.31
CA THR A 93 -14.32 4.04 8.13
C THR A 93 -14.46 2.98 9.20
N GLN A 94 -13.39 2.25 9.47
CA GLN A 94 -13.34 1.24 10.53
C GLN A 94 -12.05 1.40 11.33
N ARG A 95 -12.14 1.35 12.66
CA ARG A 95 -10.96 1.36 13.53
C ARG A 95 -10.62 -0.06 13.99
N LYS A 96 -9.34 -0.40 13.91
CA LYS A 96 -8.76 -1.66 14.40
C LYS A 96 -7.59 -1.34 15.33
N VAL A 97 -7.44 -2.14 16.38
CA VAL A 97 -6.29 -2.06 17.29
C VAL A 97 -5.45 -3.30 17.09
N GLU A 98 -4.16 -3.09 16.85
CA GLU A 98 -3.18 -4.16 16.66
C GLU A 98 -1.98 -3.92 17.57
N TRP A 99 -1.32 -4.99 17.99
CA TRP A 99 -0.20 -4.95 18.91
C TRP A 99 0.96 -5.71 18.31
N ASN A 100 2.10 -5.04 18.13
CA ASN A 100 3.32 -5.65 17.61
C ASN A 100 4.53 -5.14 18.37
N LEU A 101 5.54 -5.99 18.55
CA LEU A 101 6.84 -5.55 19.04
C LEU A 101 7.54 -4.78 17.91
N SER A 102 7.90 -3.51 18.15
CA SER A 102 8.69 -2.76 17.19
C SER A 102 10.11 -3.35 17.15
N ARG A 103 10.50 -3.96 16.03
CA ARG A 103 11.88 -4.46 15.85
C ARG A 103 12.92 -3.33 15.93
N GLU A 104 12.55 -2.14 15.46
CA GLU A 104 13.44 -0.97 15.46
C GLU A 104 13.72 -0.44 16.87
N TYR A 105 12.70 -0.46 17.76
CA TYR A 105 12.81 0.14 19.08
C TYR A 105 12.84 -0.85 20.24
N GLY A 106 12.54 -2.12 20.00
CA GLY A 106 12.42 -3.15 21.04
C GLY A 106 11.25 -2.92 22.01
N ILE A 107 10.26 -2.09 21.64
CA ILE A 107 9.15 -1.68 22.52
C ILE A 107 7.81 -2.18 21.95
N GLN A 108 6.93 -2.63 22.85
CA GLN A 108 5.57 -3.02 22.51
C GLN A 108 4.83 -1.81 21.92
N THR A 109 4.36 -1.96 20.68
CA THR A 109 3.66 -0.90 19.95
C THR A 109 2.20 -1.25 19.74
N LYS A 110 1.32 -0.34 20.17
CA LYS A 110 -0.12 -0.33 19.89
C LYS A 110 -0.40 0.50 18.65
N TYR A 111 -0.83 -0.16 17.59
CA TYR A 111 -1.26 0.48 16.35
C TYR A 111 -2.77 0.72 16.40
N LEU A 112 -3.16 1.99 16.35
CA LEU A 112 -4.55 2.42 16.17
C LEU A 112 -4.76 2.64 14.67
N ARG A 113 -5.18 1.59 13.97
CA ARG A 113 -5.32 1.59 12.51
C ARG A 113 -6.75 1.99 12.13
N THR A 114 -6.90 3.07 11.40
CA THR A 114 -8.17 3.46 10.77
C THR A 114 -8.14 3.08 9.29
N ILE A 115 -9.05 2.20 8.89
CA ILE A 115 -9.24 1.73 7.52
C ILE A 115 -10.35 2.56 6.90
N CYS A 116 -10.00 3.39 5.91
CA CYS A 116 -10.94 4.14 5.09
C CYS A 116 -11.31 3.30 3.87
N SER A 117 -12.53 2.77 3.86
CA SER A 117 -13.06 2.02 2.72
C SER A 117 -13.51 2.98 1.64
N ALA A 118 -13.14 2.69 0.39
CA ALA A 118 -13.45 3.56 -0.72
C ALA A 118 -13.76 2.78 -1.99
N ARG A 119 -14.51 3.40 -2.90
CA ARG A 119 -14.77 2.92 -4.24
C ARG A 119 -14.07 3.83 -5.25
N LEU A 120 -13.50 3.22 -6.29
CA LEU A 120 -12.97 3.96 -7.43
C LEU A 120 -14.04 3.98 -8.53
N GLU A 121 -14.63 5.13 -8.79
CA GLU A 121 -15.78 5.24 -9.72
C GLU A 121 -15.37 5.07 -11.18
N GLN A 122 -14.15 5.48 -11.53
CA GLN A 122 -13.65 5.44 -12.90
C GLN A 122 -12.49 4.45 -12.99
N PRO A 123 -12.48 3.56 -14.02
CA PRO A 123 -11.27 2.83 -14.35
C PRO A 123 -10.15 3.85 -14.55
N VAL A 124 -9.02 3.66 -13.89
CA VAL A 124 -7.81 4.42 -14.23
C VAL A 124 -7.54 4.12 -15.70
N GLU A 125 -7.70 5.13 -16.57
CA GLU A 125 -7.48 4.95 -18.00
C GLU A 125 -6.08 4.39 -18.21
N ARG A 126 -6.02 3.20 -18.80
CA ARG A 126 -4.74 2.58 -19.15
C ARG A 126 -4.17 3.39 -20.30
N SER A 127 -3.13 4.19 -20.04
CA SER A 127 -2.17 4.48 -21.11
C SER A 127 -1.65 3.12 -21.59
N GLN A 128 -1.92 2.81 -22.86
CA GLN A 128 -1.79 1.47 -23.46
C GLN A 128 -0.45 0.82 -23.08
N CYS A 129 -0.51 -0.25 -22.29
CA CYS A 129 0.66 -1.03 -21.88
C CYS A 129 0.45 -2.47 -22.33
N HIS A 130 1.39 -2.98 -23.13
CA HIS A 130 1.35 -4.32 -23.69
C HIS A 130 1.93 -5.30 -22.66
N LEU A 131 1.06 -6.12 -22.07
CA LEU A 131 1.49 -7.16 -21.12
C LEU A 131 2.02 -8.36 -21.92
N MET A 132 3.30 -8.70 -21.75
CA MET A 132 3.83 -9.98 -22.26
C MET A 132 3.58 -11.09 -21.23
N SER A 133 2.92 -12.18 -21.63
CA SER A 133 2.70 -13.32 -20.74
C SER A 133 3.99 -14.13 -20.56
N VAL A 134 4.39 -14.38 -19.33
CA VAL A 134 5.43 -15.37 -19.01
C VAL A 134 4.75 -16.71 -18.79
N THR A 135 4.97 -17.68 -19.67
CA THR A 135 4.44 -19.05 -19.52
C THR A 135 5.49 -19.97 -18.92
N GLU A 136 5.19 -20.68 -17.82
CA GLU A 136 5.97 -21.87 -17.45
C GLU A 136 5.23 -22.96 -16.62
N GLY A 137 5.40 -24.20 -17.10
CA GLY A 137 5.62 -25.52 -16.46
C GLY A 137 4.86 -25.96 -15.19
N ALA A 138 4.31 -27.20 -15.19
CA ALA A 138 3.32 -27.68 -14.23
C ALA A 138 3.69 -28.68 -13.11
N MET A 139 3.28 -28.34 -11.87
CA MET A 139 2.73 -29.21 -10.81
C MET A 139 1.86 -28.36 -9.86
N PHE A 140 0.73 -28.87 -9.35
CA PHE A 140 -0.27 -28.11 -8.57
C PHE A 140 0.14 -27.89 -7.10
N ASP A 141 0.27 -26.62 -6.74
CA ASP A 141 0.46 -26.07 -5.39
C ASP A 141 -0.46 -24.84 -5.31
N VAL A 142 -1.08 -24.54 -4.15
CA VAL A 142 -1.96 -23.36 -3.97
C VAL A 142 -1.19 -22.07 -4.29
N SER A 143 0.12 -22.04 -4.00
CA SER A 143 1.01 -20.96 -4.42
C SER A 143 1.01 -20.77 -5.94
N ARG A 144 0.79 -21.82 -6.73
CA ARG A 144 0.77 -21.75 -8.19
C ARG A 144 -0.48 -21.12 -8.76
N GLU A 145 -1.65 -21.36 -8.17
CA GLU A 145 -2.88 -20.68 -8.57
C GLU A 145 -2.78 -19.18 -8.31
N ILE A 146 -2.28 -18.80 -7.13
CA ILE A 146 -2.04 -17.39 -6.80
C ILE A 146 -1.01 -16.78 -7.75
N ARG A 147 0.13 -17.47 -8.01
CA ARG A 147 1.13 -16.99 -8.98
C ARG A 147 0.55 -16.78 -10.38
N ASN A 148 -0.21 -17.74 -10.89
CA ASN A 148 -0.85 -17.63 -12.20
C ASN A 148 -1.83 -16.45 -12.25
N SER A 149 -2.58 -16.24 -11.16
CA SER A 149 -3.51 -15.13 -11.06
C SER A 149 -2.80 -13.77 -11.02
N ILE A 150 -1.76 -13.61 -10.18
CA ILE A 150 -1.04 -12.34 -10.02
C ILE A 150 -0.19 -11.98 -11.26
N GLN A 151 0.30 -12.97 -12.00
CA GLN A 151 1.03 -12.76 -13.27
C GLN A 151 0.20 -12.02 -14.32
N THR A 152 -1.12 -12.19 -14.30
CA THR A 152 -2.03 -11.52 -15.25
C THR A 152 -2.36 -10.08 -14.83
N ARG A 153 -1.88 -9.63 -13.67
CA ARG A 153 -2.16 -8.28 -13.15
C ARG A 153 -1.18 -7.30 -13.75
N THR A 154 -1.71 -6.16 -14.19
CA THR A 154 -0.91 -5.01 -14.58
C THR A 154 -0.54 -4.21 -13.33
N PRO A 155 0.75 -4.15 -12.94
CA PRO A 155 1.16 -3.28 -11.85
C PRO A 155 1.14 -1.82 -12.29
N PHE A 156 0.98 -0.96 -11.30
CA PHE A 156 1.04 0.49 -11.42
C PHE A 156 2.29 1.00 -10.70
N ALA A 157 2.98 1.94 -11.32
CA ALA A 157 4.08 2.64 -10.68
C ALA A 157 3.71 4.07 -10.32
N VAL A 158 4.07 4.47 -9.10
CA VAL A 158 4.10 5.87 -8.68
C VAL A 158 5.54 6.26 -8.40
N ALA A 159 6.06 7.20 -9.19
CA ALA A 159 7.38 7.77 -8.98
C ALA A 159 7.39 8.63 -7.70
N GLY A 160 8.29 8.31 -6.77
CA GLY A 160 8.67 9.17 -5.66
C GLY A 160 10.02 9.84 -5.92
N LYS A 161 10.48 10.66 -4.96
CA LYS A 161 11.74 11.40 -5.08
C LYS A 161 12.96 10.48 -5.25
N ASP A 162 13.05 9.44 -4.42
CA ASP A 162 14.23 8.56 -4.34
C ASP A 162 13.88 7.09 -4.61
N ARG A 163 12.60 6.78 -4.82
CA ARG A 163 12.09 5.42 -5.00
C ARG A 163 10.76 5.41 -5.73
N GLU A 164 10.51 4.32 -6.42
CA GLU A 164 9.26 4.02 -7.10
C GLU A 164 8.42 3.09 -6.23
N VAL A 165 7.12 3.35 -6.10
CA VAL A 165 6.20 2.51 -5.34
C VAL A 165 5.30 1.75 -6.31
N LEU A 166 5.27 0.43 -6.18
CA LEU A 166 4.51 -0.45 -7.04
C LEU A 166 3.18 -0.83 -6.39
N PHE A 167 2.10 -0.79 -7.15
CA PHE A 167 0.75 -1.11 -6.72
C PHE A 167 0.06 -2.08 -7.70
N ALA A 168 -0.97 -2.77 -7.26
CA ALA A 168 -1.82 -3.57 -8.13
C ALA A 168 -3.24 -3.72 -7.56
N TRP A 169 -4.19 -4.07 -8.43
CA TRP A 169 -5.51 -4.55 -8.03
C TRP A 169 -5.45 -6.05 -7.74
N LEU A 170 -5.69 -6.41 -6.49
CA LEU A 170 -5.62 -7.78 -5.98
C LEU A 170 -6.98 -8.26 -5.46
N TRP A 171 -7.26 -9.55 -5.57
CA TRP A 171 -8.31 -10.17 -4.77
C TRP A 171 -7.93 -10.13 -3.28
N GLU A 172 -8.93 -10.24 -2.39
CA GLU A 172 -8.69 -10.21 -0.94
C GLU A 172 -7.82 -11.40 -0.51
N GLU A 173 -7.99 -12.56 -1.14
CA GLU A 173 -7.19 -13.76 -0.93
C GLU A 173 -5.75 -13.56 -1.38
N GLU A 174 -5.53 -12.93 -2.53
CA GLU A 174 -4.20 -12.61 -3.07
C GLU A 174 -3.48 -11.64 -2.13
N LEU A 175 -4.15 -10.55 -1.70
CA LEU A 175 -3.59 -9.59 -0.74
C LEU A 175 -3.24 -10.29 0.57
N ARG A 176 -4.15 -11.10 1.12
CA ARG A 176 -3.93 -11.84 2.37
C ARG A 176 -2.71 -12.76 2.27
N HIS A 177 -2.58 -13.49 1.16
CA HIS A 177 -1.44 -14.38 0.92
C HIS A 177 -0.14 -13.60 0.80
N LEU A 178 -0.08 -12.61 -0.09
CA LEU A 178 1.13 -11.82 -0.36
C LEU A 178 1.57 -10.96 0.83
N SER A 179 0.65 -10.60 1.74
CA SER A 179 0.96 -9.92 3.01
C SER A 179 1.44 -10.86 4.12
N SER A 180 1.35 -12.19 3.92
CA SER A 180 1.75 -13.18 4.91
C SER A 180 3.21 -13.60 4.74
N ALA A 181 3.80 -14.20 5.78
CA ALA A 181 5.14 -14.77 5.71
C ALA A 181 5.25 -15.88 4.64
N ALA A 182 4.16 -16.61 4.37
CA ALA A 182 4.14 -17.65 3.34
C ALA A 182 4.18 -17.08 1.91
N GLY A 183 3.58 -15.90 1.68
CA GLY A 183 3.55 -15.25 0.38
C GLY A 183 4.71 -14.29 0.11
N GLU A 184 5.65 -14.11 1.05
CA GLU A 184 6.79 -13.19 0.90
C GLU A 184 7.69 -13.58 -0.29
N ALA A 185 7.95 -14.87 -0.47
CA ALA A 185 8.72 -15.37 -1.61
C ALA A 185 7.99 -15.12 -2.95
N ASP A 186 6.67 -15.28 -2.97
CA ASP A 186 5.84 -15.04 -4.16
C ASP A 186 5.78 -13.55 -4.52
N ALA A 187 5.64 -12.67 -3.52
CA ALA A 187 5.67 -11.22 -3.70
C ALA A 187 7.04 -10.75 -4.21
N THR A 188 8.12 -11.31 -3.66
CA THR A 188 9.50 -10.99 -4.07
C THR A 188 9.74 -11.39 -5.51
N TRP A 189 9.40 -12.64 -5.85
CA TRP A 189 9.50 -13.15 -7.21
C TRP A 189 8.72 -12.28 -8.21
N TRP A 190 7.47 -11.92 -7.88
CA TRP A 190 6.64 -11.12 -8.75
C TRP A 190 7.21 -9.72 -8.97
N LEU A 191 7.69 -9.06 -7.91
CA LEU A 191 8.29 -7.74 -8.01
C LEU A 191 9.62 -7.74 -8.78
N HIS A 192 10.44 -8.79 -8.67
CA HIS A 192 11.62 -8.95 -9.52
C HIS A 192 11.25 -9.11 -10.99
N ALA A 193 10.23 -9.89 -11.31
CA ALA A 193 9.73 -10.04 -12.68
C ALA A 193 9.24 -8.69 -13.24
N ILE A 194 8.54 -7.88 -12.43
CA ILE A 194 8.12 -6.52 -12.80
C ILE A 194 9.34 -5.61 -13.04
N ALA A 195 10.33 -5.63 -12.14
CA ALA A 195 11.52 -4.78 -12.25
C ALA A 195 12.38 -5.12 -13.48
N GLN A 196 12.41 -6.39 -13.89
CA GLN A 196 13.09 -6.84 -15.11
C GLN A 196 12.33 -6.47 -16.39
N ASN A 197 11.01 -6.29 -16.31
CA ASN A 197 10.14 -5.97 -17.45
C ASN A 197 9.41 -4.63 -17.23
N ARG A 198 10.18 -3.54 -17.15
CA ARG A 198 9.64 -2.19 -16.90
C ARG A 198 8.64 -1.72 -17.96
N GLU A 199 8.72 -2.24 -19.19
CA GLU A 199 7.76 -1.90 -20.26
C GLU A 199 6.32 -2.34 -19.95
N SER A 200 6.17 -3.33 -19.05
CA SER A 200 4.87 -3.85 -18.62
C SER A 200 4.25 -3.06 -17.46
N VAL A 201 4.90 -1.98 -16.99
CA VAL A 201 4.44 -1.16 -15.87
C VAL A 201 3.73 0.08 -16.38
N VAL A 202 2.48 0.28 -15.94
CA VAL A 202 1.74 1.50 -16.24
C VAL A 202 2.16 2.58 -15.25
N ALA A 203 2.79 3.63 -15.75
CA ALA A 203 3.00 4.84 -14.96
C ALA A 203 1.63 5.47 -14.65
N LEU A 204 1.35 5.67 -13.35
CA LEU A 204 0.19 6.45 -12.94
C LEU A 204 0.50 7.92 -13.20
N GLN A 205 -0.05 8.45 -14.30
CA GLN A 205 0.09 9.86 -14.65
C GLN A 205 -1.02 10.68 -13.96
N PRO A 206 -0.70 11.89 -13.47
CA PRO A 206 -1.72 12.85 -13.03
C PRO A 206 -2.74 13.06 -14.14
N ARG A 207 -4.02 13.19 -13.79
CA ARG A 207 -5.00 13.62 -14.79
C ARG A 207 -4.57 15.00 -15.31
N PRO A 208 -4.60 15.25 -16.63
CA PRO A 208 -4.49 16.62 -17.12
C PRO A 208 -5.59 17.44 -16.45
N ARG A 209 -5.22 18.59 -15.87
CA ARG A 209 -6.20 19.50 -15.27
C ARG A 209 -7.22 19.84 -16.34
N GLN A 210 -8.45 19.37 -16.17
CA GLN A 210 -9.55 19.87 -16.99
C GLN A 210 -9.77 21.31 -16.52
N ASP A 211 -9.32 22.26 -17.33
CA ASP A 211 -9.63 23.67 -17.13
C ASP A 211 -11.15 23.79 -17.07
N LYS A 212 -11.68 24.13 -15.89
CA LYS A 212 -13.12 24.39 -15.74
C LYS A 212 -13.46 25.54 -16.68
N PRO A 213 -14.47 25.41 -17.56
CA PRO A 213 -14.93 26.54 -18.36
C PRO A 213 -15.39 27.65 -17.41
N SER A 214 -14.87 28.86 -17.65
CA SER A 214 -15.18 30.09 -16.91
C SER A 214 -16.65 30.48 -16.97
#